data_AF-A0A1I4M6H1-F1
#
_entry.id   AF-A0A1I4M6H1-F1
#
_cell.length_a   1.000
_cell.length_b   1.000
_cell.length_c   1.000
_cell.angle_alpha   90.00
_cell.angle_beta   90.00
_cell.angle_gamma   90.00
#
_symmetry.space_group_name_H-M   'P 1'
#
loop_
_entity.id
_entity.type
_entity.pdbx_description
1 polymer ?
#
loop_
_entity_poly.entity_id
_entity_poly.type
_entity_poly.pdbx_seq_one_letter_code
_entity_poly.pdbx_strand_id
1 'polypeptide(L)' 'MIEWDTLLAKMDDRKDYGEKRMIGYALLGDRLYCVVFTDRGNERRIISLRKANQREVKYYVS' A
#
# COMPACT_ATOMS: atom_id res chain seq x y z
N MET A 1 -0.70 -5.22 -13.67
CA MET A 1 0.39 -5.21 -12.66
C MET A 1 0.09 -4.07 -11.70
N ILE A 2 0.55 -4.10 -10.44
CA ILE A 2 0.41 -2.92 -9.59
C ILE A 2 1.34 -1.85 -10.15
N GLU A 3 0.80 -0.65 -10.39
CA GLU A 3 1.57 0.50 -10.85
C GLU A 3 2.34 1.12 -9.67
N TRP A 4 3.49 0.55 -9.34
CA TRP A 4 4.29 0.97 -8.18
C TRP A 4 4.79 2.40 -8.26
N ASP A 5 4.95 2.96 -9.46
CA ASP A 5 5.31 4.37 -9.67
C ASP A 5 4.22 5.33 -9.15
N THR A 6 2.98 4.86 -9.05
CA THR A 6 1.85 5.64 -8.49
C THR A 6 1.63 5.39 -7.00
N LEU A 7 2.46 4.56 -6.37
CA LEU A 7 2.27 4.17 -4.98
C LEU A 7 2.53 5.36 -4.04
N LEU A 8 1.47 5.85 -3.40
CA LEU A 8 1.59 6.68 -2.21
C LEU A 8 1.60 5.77 -0.98
N ALA A 9 2.75 5.66 -0.31
CA ALA A 9 2.91 4.83 0.88
C ALA A 9 3.44 5.62 2.09
N LYS A 10 3.05 5.17 3.27
CA LYS A 10 3.53 5.66 4.56
C LYS A 10 3.87 4.49 5.47
N MET A 11 4.65 4.75 6.52
CA MET A 11 4.92 3.75 7.54
C MET A 11 3.62 3.31 8.22
N ASP A 12 3.44 2.01 8.40
CA ASP A 12 2.32 1.45 9.17
C ASP A 12 2.73 1.36 10.65
N ASP A 13 2.48 2.43 11.37
CA ASP A 13 2.78 2.62 12.79
C ASP A 13 1.61 2.24 13.72
N ARG A 14 0.54 1.65 13.18
CA ARG A 14 -0.67 1.31 13.94
C ARG A 14 -0.43 0.27 15.02
N LYS A 15 0.59 -0.59 14.85
CA LYS A 15 1.04 -1.61 15.80
C LYS A 15 2.54 -1.85 15.63
N ASP A 16 3.19 -2.31 16.69
CA ASP A 16 4.52 -2.90 16.56
C ASP A 16 4.40 -4.30 15.94
N TYR A 17 4.82 -4.42 14.68
CA TYR A 17 4.81 -5.67 13.93
C TYR A 17 6.15 -6.41 13.96
N GLY A 18 7.16 -5.88 14.66
CA GLY A 18 8.52 -6.44 14.68
C GLY A 18 9.29 -6.29 13.36
N GLU A 19 8.72 -5.63 12.35
CA GLU A 19 9.34 -5.34 11.07
C GLU A 19 8.81 -4.00 10.51
N LYS A 20 9.61 -3.33 9.67
CA LYS A 20 9.17 -2.09 9.00
C LYS A 20 8.12 -2.42 7.94
N ARG A 21 6.87 -2.05 8.21
CA ARG A 21 5.76 -2.17 7.26
C ARG A 21 5.40 -0.82 6.70
N MET A 22 5.04 -0.83 5.43
CA MET A 22 4.51 0.30 4.69
C MET A 22 3.07 -0.02 4.30
N ILE A 23 2.17 0.93 4.48
CA ILE A 23 0.83 0.89 3.92
C ILE A 23 0.74 1.95 2.83
N GLY A 24 0.29 1.55 1.65
CA GLY A 24 0.11 2.47 0.54
C GLY A 24 -1.08 2.14 -0.34
N TYR A 25 -1.34 3.06 -1.26
CA TYR A 25 -2.40 2.95 -2.24
C TYR A 25 -1.82 3.04 -3.64
N ALA A 26 -2.18 2.10 -4.49
CA ALA A 26 -1.71 2.03 -5.87
C ALA A 26 -2.84 1.59 -6.80
N LEU A 27 -2.75 2.01 -8.05
CA LEU A 27 -3.68 1.59 -9.08
C LEU A 27 -3.32 0.20 -9.60
N LEU A 28 -4.37 -0.56 -9.91
CA LEU A 28 -4.30 -1.83 -10.63
C LEU A 28 -5.38 -1.77 -11.72
N GLY A 29 -4.98 -1.32 -12.91
CA GLY A 29 -5.93 -0.85 -13.94
C GLY A 29 -6.70 0.37 -13.43
N ASP A 30 -8.02 0.37 -13.59
CA ASP A 30 -8.87 1.52 -13.22
C ASP A 30 -9.32 1.52 -11.74
N ARG A 31 -8.67 0.72 -10.90
CA ARG A 31 -9.09 0.53 -9.50
C ARG A 31 -7.95 0.77 -8.53
N LEU A 32 -8.25 1.49 -7.44
CA LEU A 32 -7.34 1.72 -6.33
C LEU A 32 -7.32 0.52 -5.38
N TYR A 33 -6.13 0.07 -5.03
CA TYR A 33 -5.88 -1.00 -4.08
C TYR A 33 -5.06 -0.47 -2.90
N CYS A 34 -5.37 -0.96 -1.71
CA CYS A 34 -4.54 -0.80 -0.53
C CYS A 34 -3.55 -1.95 -0.48
N VAL A 35 -2.26 -1.64 -0.45
CA VAL A 35 -1.16 -2.60 -0.34
C VAL A 35 -0.42 -2.37 0.96
N VAL A 36 -0.17 -3.45 1.68
CA VAL A 36 0.74 -3.47 2.83
C VAL A 36 1.95 -4.30 2.42
N PHE A 37 3.14 -3.75 2.57
CA PHE A 37 4.37 -4.41 2.16
C PHE A 37 5.50 -4.11 3.14
N THR A 38 6.57 -4.89 3.04
CA THR A 38 7.84 -4.64 3.70
C THR A 38 8.94 -4.76 2.66
N ASP A 39 9.88 -3.82 2.69
CA ASP A 39 11.07 -3.85 1.85
C ASP A 39 12.20 -4.54 2.62
N ARG A 40 12.73 -5.62 2.05
CA ARG A 40 13.83 -6.42 2.60
C ARG A 40 14.99 -6.41 1.61
N GLY A 41 15.92 -5.49 1.79
CA GLY A 41 17.01 -5.27 0.83
C GLY A 41 16.45 -4.84 -0.53
N ASN A 42 16.70 -5.65 -1.55
CA ASN A 42 16.23 -5.38 -2.93
C ASN A 42 14.87 -6.04 -3.25
N GLU A 43 14.26 -6.75 -2.30
CA GLU A 43 12.99 -7.45 -2.51
C GLU A 43 11.86 -6.77 -1.74
N ARG A 44 10.73 -6.59 -2.43
CA ARG A 44 9.49 -6.12 -1.83
C ARG A 44 8.57 -7.30 -1.56
N ARG A 45 8.27 -7.55 -0.28
CA ARG A 45 7.30 -8.57 0.11
C ARG A 45 5.95 -7.92 0.36
N ILE A 46 4.95 -8.28 -0.45
CA ILE A 46 3.55 -7.92 -0.19
C ILE A 46 3.05 -8.78 0.98
N ILE A 47 2.55 -8.11 2.02
CA ILE A 47 1.93 -8.72 3.20
C ILE A 47 0.42 -8.82 3.01
N SER A 48 -0.19 -7.78 2.44
CA SER A 48 -1.63 -7.74 2.15
C SER A 48 -1.90 -6.90 0.92
N LEU A 49 -2.85 -7.35 0.10
CA LEU A 49 -3.38 -6.58 -1.02
C LEU A 49 -4.89 -6.71 -1.00
N ARG A 50 -5.58 -5.57 -0.91
CA ARG A 50 -7.04 -5.52 -0.94
C ARG A 50 -7.53 -4.33 -1.74
N LYS A 51 -8.77 -4.39 -2.20
CA LYS A 51 -9.43 -3.23 -2.79
C LYS A 51 -9.50 -2.10 -1.76
N ALA A 52 -9.21 -0.88 -2.19
CA ALA A 52 -9.41 0.30 -1.37
C ALA A 52 -10.93 0.56 -1.20
N ASN A 53 -11.34 0.92 0.00
CA ASN A 53 -12.73 1.28 0.26
C ASN A 53 -12.99 2.71 -0.23
N GLN A 54 -14.26 3.07 -0.50
CA GLN A 54 -14.60 4.41 -1.02
C GLN A 54 -14.05 5.57 -0.18
N ARG A 55 -13.94 5.40 1.16
CA ARG A 55 -13.33 6.40 2.05
C ARG A 55 -11.84 6.61 1.77
N GLU A 56 -11.12 5.53 1.51
CA GLU A 56 -9.67 5.55 1.23
C GLU A 56 -9.40 6.12 -0.16
N VAL A 57 -10.25 5.79 -1.13
CA VAL A 57 -10.22 6.40 -2.48
C VAL A 57 -10.39 7.92 -2.39
N LYS A 58 -11.37 8.40 -1.60
CA LYS A 58 -11.57 9.85 -1.42
C LYS A 58 -10.36 10.53 -0.78
N TYR A 59 -9.69 9.88 0.16
CA TYR A 59 -8.48 10.42 0.79
C TYR A 59 -7.29 10.46 -0.18
N TYR A 60 -7.23 9.53 -1.13
CA TYR A 60 -6.16 9.48 -2.15
C TYR A 60 -6.34 10.54 -3.25
N VAL A 61 -7.58 10.88 -3.61
CA VAL A 61 -7.89 11.81 -4.72
C VAL A 61 -7.98 13.28 -4.26
N SER A 62 -7.93 13.54 -2.95
CA SER A 62 -7.97 14.88 -2.36
C SER A 62 -6.58 15.46 -2.12
#